data_AF-A0A7W7LK54-F1
#
_entry.id   AF-A0A7W7LK54-F1
#
_cell.length_a   1.000
_cell.length_b   1.000
_cell.length_c   1.000
_cell.angle_alpha   90.00
_cell.angle_beta   90.00
_cell.angle_gamma   90.00
#
_symmetry.space_group_name_H-M   'P 1'
#
loop_
_entity.id
_entity.type
_entity.pdbx_description
1 polymer ?
#
loop_
_entity_poly.entity_id
_entity_poly.type
_entity_poly.pdbx_seq_one_letter_code
_entity_poly.pdbx_strand_id
1 'polypeptide(L)'
;MRRIAVPDFHGKPQNYIAELDVTTEELESLWGPRDISMDDLGPWFTFAFSLDSGFLAALVREVENAPTPGYILTVIGQKELQGILEDFLTESGFAPDRVLRRGFE
;
A
#
# COMPACT_ATOMS: atom_id res chain seq x y z
N MET A 1 -9.70 6.99 -5.64
CA MET A 1 -8.83 7.01 -4.45
C MET A 1 -8.30 8.39 -4.13
N ARG A 2 -8.01 8.65 -2.85
CA ARG A 2 -7.44 9.90 -2.34
C ARG A 2 -6.25 9.62 -1.41
N ARG A 3 -5.12 10.34 -1.61
CA ARG A 3 -4.00 10.34 -0.66
C ARG A 3 -4.42 10.93 0.68
N ILE A 4 -4.06 10.28 1.79
CA ILE A 4 -4.32 10.74 3.16
C ILE A 4 -3.03 10.85 3.96
N ALA A 5 -3.02 11.56 5.09
CA ALA A 5 -1.83 11.59 5.94
C ALA A 5 -1.62 10.24 6.64
N VAL A 6 -0.38 9.85 6.91
CA VAL A 6 -0.08 8.60 7.65
C VAL A 6 -0.84 8.46 8.98
N PRO A 7 -1.01 9.51 9.81
CA PRO A 7 -1.81 9.41 11.03
C PRO A 7 -3.28 9.03 10.79
N ASP A 8 -3.82 9.29 9.60
CA ASP A 8 -5.18 8.92 9.22
C ASP A 8 -5.27 7.45 8.77
N PHE A 9 -4.15 6.80 8.48
CA PHE A 9 -4.08 5.36 8.21
C PHE A 9 -3.97 4.58 9.53
N HIS A 10 -5.10 4.42 10.20
CA HIS A 10 -5.17 3.72 11.48
C HIS A 10 -6.36 2.76 11.54
N GLY A 11 -6.21 1.74 12.37
CA GLY A 11 -7.24 0.74 12.66
C GLY A 11 -6.65 -0.66 12.70
N LYS A 12 -7.49 -1.66 12.96
CA LYS A 12 -7.08 -3.06 13.05
C LYS A 12 -8.17 -4.00 12.52
N PRO A 13 -7.80 -5.18 11.99
CA PRO A 13 -6.43 -5.60 11.71
C PRO A 13 -5.88 -4.90 10.45
N GLN A 14 -4.56 -4.91 10.33
CA GLN A 14 -3.84 -4.54 9.12
C GLN A 14 -3.49 -5.82 8.37
N ASN A 15 -3.99 -5.97 7.14
CA ASN A 15 -3.85 -7.18 6.34
C ASN A 15 -2.91 -6.95 5.15
N TYR A 16 -2.09 -7.96 4.86
CA TYR A 16 -1.27 -8.02 3.65
C TYR A 16 -2.14 -8.42 2.45
N ILE A 17 -2.15 -7.59 1.40
CA ILE A 17 -2.93 -7.83 0.18
C ILE A 17 -2.04 -8.35 -0.94
N ALA A 18 -0.96 -7.62 -1.23
CA ALA A 18 -0.11 -7.92 -2.37
C ALA A 18 1.26 -7.26 -2.23
N GLU A 19 2.20 -7.72 -3.05
CA GLU A 19 3.47 -7.06 -3.32
C GLU A 19 3.44 -6.54 -4.76
N LEU A 20 3.80 -5.27 -4.96
CA LEU A 20 3.75 -4.58 -6.24
C LEU A 20 5.16 -4.20 -6.74
N ASP A 21 5.41 -4.43 -8.02
CA ASP A 21 6.63 -4.02 -8.72
C ASP A 21 6.60 -2.53 -9.09
N VAL A 22 6.85 -1.68 -8.10
CA VAL A 22 6.89 -0.22 -8.22
C VAL A 22 8.07 0.36 -7.47
N THR A 23 8.63 1.47 -7.96
CA THR A 23 9.74 2.17 -7.30
C THR A 23 9.26 3.39 -6.53
N THR A 24 10.06 3.84 -5.57
CA THR A 24 9.76 5.06 -4.81
C THR A 24 9.62 6.28 -5.72
N GLU A 25 10.47 6.41 -6.73
CA GLU A 25 10.44 7.51 -7.70
C GLU A 25 9.14 7.50 -8.51
N GLU A 26 8.64 6.32 -8.87
CA GLU A 26 7.35 6.17 -9.54
C GLU A 26 6.19 6.64 -8.65
N LEU A 27 6.16 6.19 -7.39
CA LEU A 27 5.11 6.60 -6.45
C LEU A 27 5.19 8.09 -6.11
N GLU A 28 6.39 8.65 -5.98
CA GLU A 28 6.56 10.09 -5.72
C GLU A 28 6.15 10.97 -6.88
N SER A 29 6.36 10.50 -8.12
CA SER A 29 5.88 11.18 -9.32
C SER A 29 4.34 11.22 -9.37
N LEU A 30 3.67 10.16 -8.91
CA LEU A 30 2.21 10.05 -8.93
C LEU A 30 1.53 10.78 -7.78
N TRP A 31 2.06 10.67 -6.57
CA TRP A 31 1.37 11.09 -5.34
C TRP A 31 2.16 12.05 -4.46
N GLY A 32 3.28 12.56 -4.95
CA GLY A 32 4.15 13.45 -4.19
C GLY A 32 5.01 12.70 -3.17
N PRO A 33 5.71 13.42 -2.27
CA PRO A 33 6.71 12.82 -1.39
C PRO A 33 6.18 11.65 -0.55
N ARG A 34 7.03 10.64 -0.35
CA ARG A 34 6.77 9.57 0.62
C ARG A 34 6.68 10.11 2.04
N ASP A 35 5.80 9.52 2.83
CA ASP A 35 5.83 9.69 4.29
C ASP A 35 6.75 8.63 4.91
N ILE A 36 7.20 8.87 6.15
CA ILE A 36 7.89 7.88 6.98
C ILE A 36 6.97 7.54 8.14
N SER A 37 6.52 6.29 8.20
CA SER A 37 5.85 5.73 9.38
C SER A 37 6.84 4.89 10.21
N MET A 38 6.51 4.66 11.48
CA MET A 38 7.36 3.92 12.43
C MET A 38 6.52 2.87 13.14
N ASP A 39 7.00 1.64 13.19
CA ASP A 39 6.47 0.57 14.03
C ASP A 39 7.60 -0.14 14.81
N ASP A 40 7.28 -1.25 15.46
CA ASP A 40 8.26 -2.01 16.25
C ASP A 40 9.36 -2.68 15.39
N LEU A 41 9.20 -2.72 14.06
CA LEU A 41 10.16 -3.30 13.12
C LEU A 41 11.10 -2.24 12.52
N GLY A 42 10.69 -0.97 12.52
CA GLY A 42 11.54 0.14 12.09
C GLY A 42 10.80 1.20 11.26
N PRO A 43 11.55 2.05 10.53
CA PRO A 43 10.97 3.06 9.65
C PRO A 43 10.49 2.45 8.32
N TRP A 44 9.36 2.95 7.83
CA TRP A 44 8.75 2.52 6.56
C TRP A 44 8.43 3.71 5.67
N PHE A 45 8.85 3.66 4.40
CA PHE A 45 8.28 4.52 3.36
C PHE A 45 6.82 4.15 3.19
N THR A 46 5.94 5.15 3.29
CA THR A 46 4.50 4.94 3.35
C THR A 46 3.78 5.89 2.40
N PHE A 47 2.88 5.31 1.61
CA PHE A 47 1.86 6.04 0.86
C PHE A 47 0.49 5.51 1.29
N ALA A 48 -0.23 6.28 2.09
CA ALA A 48 -1.55 5.96 2.59
C ALA A 48 -2.67 6.59 1.74
N PHE A 49 -3.75 5.84 1.56
CA PHE A 49 -4.89 6.16 0.72
C PHE A 49 -6.22 5.81 1.41
N SER A 50 -7.24 6.60 1.08
CA SER A 50 -8.64 6.20 1.20
C SER A 50 -9.13 5.81 -0.20
N LEU A 51 -9.57 4.57 -0.36
CA LEU A 51 -10.22 4.11 -1.58
C LEU A 51 -11.64 4.66 -1.69
N ASP A 52 -12.21 4.65 -2.88
CA ASP A 52 -13.57 5.15 -3.11
C ASP A 52 -14.62 4.23 -2.47
N SER A 53 -14.29 2.96 -2.28
CA SER A 53 -15.04 1.99 -1.46
C SER A 53 -15.01 2.28 0.05
N GLY A 54 -14.21 3.26 0.49
CA GLY A 54 -14.08 3.68 1.89
C GLY A 54 -13.05 2.90 2.71
N PHE A 55 -12.36 1.93 2.11
CA PHE A 55 -11.25 1.23 2.74
C PHE A 55 -10.00 2.11 2.84
N LEU A 56 -9.24 1.89 3.91
CA LEU A 56 -7.92 2.50 4.07
C LEU A 56 -6.87 1.51 3.58
N ALA A 57 -6.04 1.96 2.65
CA ALA A 57 -4.95 1.20 2.06
C ALA A 57 -3.63 1.95 2.21
N ALA A 58 -2.52 1.22 2.25
CA ALA A 58 -1.20 1.82 2.20
C ALA A 58 -0.24 0.97 1.35
N LEU A 59 0.65 1.65 0.63
CA LEU A 59 1.86 1.05 0.10
C LEU A 59 2.99 1.31 1.10
N VAL A 60 3.62 0.23 1.57
CA VAL A 60 4.70 0.30 2.54
C VAL A 60 5.94 -0.44 2.04
N ARG A 61 7.11 0.14 2.32
CA ARG A 61 8.41 -0.48 2.07
C ARG A 61 9.35 -0.10 3.20
N GLU A 62 10.01 -1.10 3.79
CA GLU A 62 10.99 -0.86 4.85
C GLU A 62 12.22 -0.12 4.28
N VAL A 63 12.77 0.81 5.05
CA VAL A 63 13.75 1.80 4.55
C VAL A 63 15.15 1.22 4.37
N GLU A 64 15.63 0.41 5.30
CA GLU A 64 17.05 0.04 5.40
C GLU A 64 17.38 -1.32 4.77
N ASN A 65 16.45 -2.26 4.81
CA ASN A 65 16.57 -3.69 4.55
C ASN A 65 15.35 -4.24 3.78
N ALA A 66 14.85 -3.51 2.77
CA ALA A 66 13.76 -4.00 1.93
C ALA A 66 14.12 -5.39 1.34
N PRO A 67 13.39 -6.47 1.69
CA PRO A 67 13.78 -7.83 1.33
C PRO A 67 13.68 -8.10 -0.16
N THR A 68 12.87 -7.32 -0.88
CA THR A 68 12.62 -7.39 -2.32
C THR A 68 12.39 -5.98 -2.89
N PRO A 69 12.67 -5.75 -4.18
CA PRO A 69 12.21 -4.56 -4.88
C PRO A 69 10.68 -4.50 -4.86
N GLY A 70 10.10 -3.31 -4.66
CA GLY A 70 8.66 -3.12 -4.68
C GLY A 70 8.08 -2.57 -3.38
N TYR A 71 6.76 -2.53 -3.33
CA TYR A 71 5.99 -2.07 -2.17
C TYR A 71 4.92 -3.09 -1.79
N ILE A 72 4.70 -3.25 -0.49
CA ILE A 72 3.63 -4.05 0.06
C ILE A 72 2.35 -3.22 0.09
N LEU A 73 1.29 -3.71 -0.55
CA LEU A 73 -0.06 -3.21 -0.37
C LEU A 73 -0.68 -3.83 0.87
N THR A 74 -1.11 -2.98 1.79
CA THR A 74 -1.76 -3.37 3.04
C THR A 74 -3.02 -2.56 3.28
N VAL A 75 -4.00 -3.15 3.97
CA VAL A 75 -5.32 -2.52 4.20
C VAL A 75 -5.77 -2.68 5.64
N ILE A 76 -6.59 -1.73 6.11
CA ILE A 76 -7.27 -1.82 7.41
C ILE A 76 -8.64 -2.49 7.24
N GLY A 77 -8.92 -3.53 8.03
CA GLY A 77 -10.21 -4.23 8.05
C GLY A 77 -10.17 -5.64 7.45
N GLN A 78 -11.26 -6.42 7.56
CA GLN A 78 -11.25 -7.89 7.42
C GLN A 78 -12.01 -8.50 6.23
N LYS A 79 -12.43 -7.73 5.22
CA LYS A 79 -13.33 -8.28 4.18
C LYS A 79 -12.75 -8.12 2.79
N GLU A 80 -12.91 -9.18 1.99
CA GLU A 80 -12.77 -9.22 0.54
C GLU A 80 -11.44 -8.66 -0.01
N LEU A 81 -10.32 -9.22 0.45
CA LEU A 81 -8.96 -8.80 0.08
C LEU A 81 -8.72 -8.77 -1.44
N GLN A 82 -9.35 -9.69 -2.18
CA GLN A 82 -9.30 -9.71 -3.64
C GLN A 82 -9.98 -8.48 -4.26
N GLY A 83 -11.20 -8.16 -3.82
CA GLY A 83 -11.92 -6.98 -4.32
C GLY A 83 -11.17 -5.68 -4.02
N ILE A 84 -10.54 -5.59 -2.84
CA ILE A 84 -9.74 -4.41 -2.49
C ILE A 84 -8.48 -4.28 -3.37
N LEU A 85 -7.85 -5.40 -3.76
CA LEU A 85 -6.75 -5.36 -4.72
C LEU A 85 -7.23 -4.84 -6.09
N GLU A 86 -8.38 -5.33 -6.57
CA GLU A 86 -8.97 -4.90 -7.84
C GLU A 86 -9.37 -3.41 -7.82
N ASP A 87 -9.99 -2.94 -6.72
CA ASP A 87 -10.28 -1.52 -6.49
C ASP A 87 -8.98 -0.70 -6.52
N PHE A 88 -7.96 -1.11 -5.77
CA PHE A 88 -6.69 -0.39 -5.70
C PHE A 88 -6.04 -0.26 -7.08
N LEU A 89 -5.91 -1.35 -7.84
CA LEU A 89 -5.30 -1.33 -9.18
C LEU A 89 -6.09 -0.45 -10.15
N THR A 90 -7.42 -0.50 -10.07
CA THR A 90 -8.31 0.32 -10.91
C THR A 90 -8.14 1.81 -10.57
N GLU A 91 -8.16 2.15 -9.29
CA GLU A 91 -8.08 3.55 -8.82
C GLU A 91 -6.66 4.13 -8.94
N SER A 92 -5.62 3.30 -8.82
CA SER A 92 -4.22 3.72 -8.98
C SER A 92 -3.79 3.79 -10.45
N GLY A 93 -4.52 3.13 -11.36
CA GLY A 93 -4.15 2.97 -12.76
C GLY A 93 -3.01 1.98 -13.01
N PHE A 94 -2.63 1.18 -12.02
CA PHE A 94 -1.60 0.15 -12.20
C PHE A 94 -2.16 -1.07 -12.92
N ALA A 95 -1.36 -1.60 -13.84
CA ALA A 95 -1.71 -2.82 -14.55
C ALA A 95 -1.60 -4.06 -13.64
N PRO A 96 -2.43 -5.10 -13.84
CA PRO A 96 -2.40 -6.30 -13.00
C PRO A 96 -1.09 -7.07 -13.01
N ASP A 97 -0.26 -6.91 -14.05
CA ASP A 97 1.06 -7.52 -14.17
C ASP A 97 2.11 -6.93 -13.22
N ARG A 98 1.81 -5.79 -12.58
CA ARG A 98 2.61 -5.22 -11.49
C ARG A 98 2.47 -5.99 -10.18
N VAL A 99 1.51 -6.92 -10.07
CA VAL A 99 1.34 -7.73 -8.85
C VAL A 99 2.33 -8.89 -8.87
N LEU A 100 3.36 -8.82 -8.03
CA LEU A 100 4.38 -9.85 -7.88
C LEU A 100 3.89 -11.04 -7.06
N ARG A 101 3.11 -10.76 -6.01
CA ARG A 101 2.60 -11.77 -5.08
C ARG A 101 1.27 -11.33 -4.48
N ARG A 102 0.36 -12.28 -4.25
CA ARG A 102 -0.90 -12.07 -3.55
C ARG A 102 -0.83 -12.61 -2.12
N GLY A 103 -1.56 -12.00 -1.20
CA GLY A 103 -1.60 -12.33 0.22
C GLY A 103 -2.71 -13.27 0.65
N PHE A 104 -3.51 -13.76 -0.30
CA PHE A 104 -4.79 -14.44 -0.04
C PHE A 104 -5.04 -15.64 -0.95
N GLU A 105 -3.96 -16.32 -1.38
CA GLU A 105 -4.04 -17.57 -2.14
C GLU A 105 -4.24 -18.80 -1.25
#